data_AF-Q8GUW1-F1
#
_entry.id   AF-Q8GUW1-F1
#
_cell.length_a   1.000
_cell.length_b   1.000
_cell.length_c   1.000
_cell.angle_alpha   90.00
_cell.angle_beta   90.00
_cell.angle_gamma   90.00
#
_symmetry.space_group_name_H-M   'P 1'
#
loop_
_entity.id
_entity.type
_entity.pdbx_description
1 polymer ?
#
loop_
_entity_poly.entity_id
_entity_poly.type
_entity_poly.pdbx_seq_one_letter_code
_entity_poly.pdbx_strand_id
1 'polypeptide(L)'
;FYSAYLVADKVVVTTKHNDDEQYVWESQAGGSFTVTRDTSGENLGRGTKITLFLKEDQLEYLEERRLKDLIKKHSEFISYPISLWIEKTTEKEIPDDEDEEDKKDEEDKKDEEGNVEDVDEEKDKEEKKKKKIKEISHEWSLVNKQKPIWTRKPEEITKEECGAFYKSLTNDWEEHLA
;
A
#
# COMPACT_ATOMS: atom_id res chain seq x y z
N PHE A 1 1.14 9.21 -24.45
CA PHE A 1 -0.27 8.84 -24.30
C PHE A 1 -0.58 7.53 -25.00
N TYR A 2 -0.52 7.46 -26.34
CA TYR A 2 -0.85 6.24 -27.10
C TYR A 2 0.04 5.01 -26.80
N SER A 3 1.22 5.21 -26.20
CA SER A 3 2.04 4.12 -25.66
C SER A 3 1.31 3.26 -24.61
N ALA A 4 0.23 3.77 -23.99
CA ALA A 4 -0.62 2.98 -23.09
C ALA A 4 -1.20 1.73 -23.78
N TYR A 5 -1.48 1.78 -25.08
CA TYR A 5 -2.01 0.64 -25.84
C TYR A 5 -0.98 -0.47 -26.12
N LEU A 6 0.29 -0.24 -25.78
CA LEU A 6 1.27 -1.33 -25.77
C LEU A 6 0.89 -2.40 -24.73
N VAL A 7 0.38 -1.96 -23.58
CA VAL A 7 0.08 -2.84 -22.43
C VAL A 7 -1.42 -2.99 -22.13
N ALA A 8 -2.27 -2.09 -22.64
CA ALA A 8 -3.71 -2.07 -22.40
C ALA A 8 -4.52 -2.24 -23.70
N ASP A 9 -5.65 -2.95 -23.62
CA ASP A 9 -6.61 -3.10 -24.73
C ASP A 9 -7.61 -1.94 -24.79
N LYS A 10 -7.92 -1.36 -23.62
CA LYS A 10 -8.84 -0.23 -23.48
C LYS A 10 -8.25 0.79 -22.51
N VAL A 11 -8.39 2.06 -22.87
CA VAL A 11 -7.98 3.18 -22.04
C VAL A 11 -9.18 4.09 -21.81
N VAL A 12 -9.47 4.36 -20.54
CA VAL A 12 -10.50 5.31 -20.13
C VAL A 12 -9.84 6.45 -19.38
N VAL A 13 -10.11 7.68 -19.81
CA VAL A 13 -9.58 8.90 -19.22
C VAL A 13 -10.74 9.72 -18.69
N THR A 14 -10.86 9.81 -17.37
CA THR A 14 -11.82 10.69 -16.71
C THR A 14 -11.08 11.96 -16.31
N THR A 15 -11.54 13.12 -16.74
CA THR A 15 -10.88 14.40 -16.45
C THR A 15 -11.86 15.45 -15.98
N LYS A 16 -11.42 16.28 -15.04
CA LYS A 16 -12.17 17.43 -14.51
C LYS A 16 -11.25 18.64 -14.50
N HIS A 17 -11.55 19.61 -15.36
CA HIS A 17 -10.95 20.94 -15.31
C HIS A 17 -11.75 21.86 -14.39
N ASN A 18 -11.18 22.96 -13.89
CA ASN A 18 -11.94 23.89 -13.04
C ASN A 18 -13.02 24.66 -13.85
N ASP A 19 -12.73 24.93 -15.12
CA ASP A 19 -13.57 25.75 -16.01
C ASP A 19 -14.63 24.94 -16.76
N ASP A 20 -14.69 23.63 -16.57
CA ASP A 20 -15.64 22.76 -17.26
C ASP A 20 -16.09 21.61 -16.34
N GLU A 21 -17.03 20.82 -16.80
CA GLU A 21 -17.57 19.65 -16.12
C GLU A 21 -16.63 18.44 -16.23
N GLN A 22 -17.00 17.34 -15.57
CA GLN A 22 -16.26 16.09 -15.67
C GLN A 22 -16.67 15.34 -16.93
N TYR A 23 -15.68 14.89 -17.71
CA TYR A 23 -15.91 14.09 -18.91
C TYR A 23 -15.09 12.81 -18.86
N VAL A 24 -15.65 11.77 -19.47
CA VAL A 24 -15.01 10.48 -19.71
C VAL A 24 -14.71 10.36 -21.19
N TRP A 25 -13.44 10.19 -21.51
CA TRP A 25 -12.95 9.79 -22.82
C TRP A 25 -12.65 8.30 -22.80
N GLU A 26 -13.09 7.56 -23.80
CA GLU A 26 -12.84 6.12 -23.92
C GLU A 26 -12.39 5.75 -25.35
N SER A 27 -11.39 4.88 -25.44
CA SER A 27 -10.99 4.28 -26.71
C SER A 27 -10.28 2.94 -26.53
N GLN A 28 -10.32 2.12 -27.58
CA GLN A 28 -9.67 0.82 -27.72
C GLN A 28 -8.65 0.81 -28.87
N ALA A 29 -8.12 1.98 -29.23
CA ALA A 29 -7.21 2.18 -30.37
C ALA A 29 -7.75 1.74 -31.76
N GLY A 30 -9.05 1.50 -31.90
CA GLY A 30 -9.70 1.09 -33.16
C GLY A 30 -9.98 2.22 -34.17
N GLY A 31 -9.28 3.35 -34.09
CA GLY A 31 -9.46 4.51 -34.97
C GLY A 31 -10.58 5.50 -34.57
N SER A 32 -11.36 5.18 -33.55
CA SER A 32 -12.38 6.08 -32.98
C SER A 32 -12.28 6.16 -31.45
N PHE A 33 -12.93 7.17 -30.88
CA PHE A 33 -13.08 7.38 -29.44
C PHE A 33 -14.45 7.98 -29.14
N THR A 34 -14.91 7.83 -27.90
CA THR A 34 -16.13 8.45 -27.39
C THR A 34 -15.80 9.44 -26.30
N VAL A 35 -16.61 10.50 -26.18
CA VAL A 35 -16.56 11.46 -25.08
C VAL A 35 -17.96 11.63 -24.52
N THR A 36 -18.12 11.36 -23.24
CA THR A 36 -19.41 11.48 -22.54
C THR A 36 -19.23 12.26 -21.25
N ARG A 37 -20.22 13.08 -20.91
CA ARG A 37 -20.27 13.75 -19.62
C ARG A 37 -20.40 12.72 -18.50
N ASP A 38 -19.61 12.86 -17.44
CA ASP A 38 -19.65 11.97 -16.29
C ASP A 38 -20.74 12.42 -15.31
N THR A 39 -21.79 11.61 -15.15
CA THR A 39 -22.94 11.92 -14.30
C THR A 39 -23.09 11.01 -13.09
N SER A 40 -22.39 9.86 -13.08
CA SER A 40 -22.51 8.83 -12.04
C SER A 40 -21.17 8.36 -11.48
N GLY A 41 -20.06 8.77 -12.07
CA GLY A 41 -18.73 8.43 -11.61
C GLY A 41 -18.31 9.19 -10.34
N GLU A 42 -17.19 8.75 -9.78
CA GLU A 42 -16.49 9.43 -8.69
C GLU A 42 -16.13 10.86 -9.10
N ASN A 43 -16.50 11.85 -8.29
CA ASN A 43 -16.17 13.25 -8.56
C ASN A 43 -14.70 13.52 -8.21
N LEU A 44 -13.88 13.82 -9.23
CA LEU A 44 -12.45 14.04 -9.07
C LEU A 44 -12.11 15.39 -8.42
N GLY A 45 -13.04 16.35 -8.42
CA GLY A 45 -12.79 17.75 -8.04
C GLY A 45 -11.92 18.50 -9.06
N ARG A 46 -10.69 18.03 -9.30
CA ARG A 46 -9.73 18.52 -10.31
C ARG A 46 -8.75 17.42 -10.70
N GLY A 47 -8.35 17.40 -11.98
CA GLY A 47 -7.26 16.55 -12.47
C GLY A 47 -7.77 15.46 -13.41
N THR A 48 -7.03 14.36 -13.49
CA THR A 48 -7.30 13.30 -14.47
C THR A 48 -7.02 11.93 -13.87
N LYS A 49 -7.97 11.02 -14.01
CA LYS A 49 -7.85 9.59 -13.68
C LYS A 49 -7.73 8.81 -14.99
N ILE A 50 -6.68 7.99 -15.10
CA ILE A 50 -6.45 7.12 -16.25
C ILE A 50 -6.66 5.69 -15.79
N THR A 51 -7.60 4.99 -16.40
CA THR A 51 -7.88 3.57 -16.15
C THR A 51 -7.38 2.77 -17.33
N LEU A 52 -6.45 1.86 -17.07
CA LEU A 52 -5.85 0.98 -18.06
C LEU A 52 -6.43 -0.42 -17.89
N PHE A 53 -7.14 -0.90 -18.91
CA PHE A 53 -7.58 -2.29 -18.98
C PHE A 53 -6.46 -3.08 -19.63
N LEU A 54 -5.62 -3.68 -18.78
CA LEU A 54 -4.42 -4.41 -19.20
C LEU A 54 -4.80 -5.63 -20.05
N LYS A 55 -3.92 -5.96 -21.00
CA LYS A 55 -4.00 -7.21 -21.75
C LYS A 55 -3.76 -8.41 -20.84
N GLU A 56 -4.30 -9.57 -21.21
CA GLU A 56 -4.16 -10.80 -20.43
C GLU A 56 -2.70 -11.25 -20.24
N ASP A 57 -1.82 -10.92 -21.19
CA ASP A 57 -0.38 -11.23 -21.14
C ASP A 57 0.45 -10.16 -20.44
N GLN A 58 -0.16 -9.04 -20.01
CA GLN A 58 0.52 -7.89 -19.39
C GLN A 58 0.14 -7.70 -17.92
N LEU A 59 -0.35 -8.77 -17.27
CA LEU A 59 -0.73 -8.75 -15.86
C LEU A 59 0.46 -8.59 -14.90
N GLU A 60 1.70 -8.74 -15.38
CA GLU A 60 2.91 -8.45 -14.59
C GLU A 60 2.94 -7.02 -14.02
N TYR A 61 2.27 -6.07 -14.67
CA TYR A 61 2.19 -4.69 -14.18
C TYR A 61 1.23 -4.49 -13.00
N LEU A 62 0.50 -5.53 -12.58
CA LEU A 62 -0.25 -5.53 -11.32
C LEU A 62 0.64 -5.88 -10.13
N GLU A 63 1.84 -6.44 -10.36
CA GLU A 63 2.77 -6.78 -9.29
C GLU A 63 3.42 -5.52 -8.70
N GLU A 64 3.34 -5.38 -7.37
CA GLU A 64 3.91 -4.25 -6.64
C GLU A 64 5.41 -4.05 -6.95
N ARG A 65 6.17 -5.15 -6.97
CA ARG A 65 7.61 -5.12 -7.25
C ARG A 65 7.89 -4.54 -8.64
N ARG A 66 7.16 -5.00 -9.66
CA ARG A 66 7.32 -4.55 -11.04
C ARG A 66 7.07 -3.04 -11.16
N LEU A 67 6.01 -2.54 -10.52
CA LEU A 67 5.70 -1.11 -10.51
C LEU A 67 6.77 -0.29 -9.78
N LYS A 68 7.23 -0.75 -8.61
CA LYS A 68 8.32 -0.08 -7.87
C LYS A 68 9.61 0.00 -8.68
N ASP A 69 10.00 -1.08 -9.35
CA ASP A 69 11.20 -1.12 -10.18
C ASP A 69 11.10 -0.16 -11.38
N LEU A 70 9.93 -0.08 -12.02
CA LEU A 70 9.68 0.87 -13.11
C LEU A 70 9.73 2.33 -12.65
N ILE A 71 9.08 2.64 -11.53
CA ILE A 71 9.10 3.98 -10.94
C ILE A 71 10.53 4.36 -10.56
N LYS A 72 11.27 3.47 -9.91
CA LYS A 72 12.68 3.71 -9.55
C LYS A 72 13.53 3.97 -10.80
N LYS A 73 13.37 3.17 -11.85
CA LYS A 73 14.18 3.30 -13.06
C LYS A 73 13.86 4.54 -13.90
N HIS A 74 12.59 4.93 -13.98
CA HIS A 74 12.12 5.91 -14.97
C HIS A 74 11.50 7.18 -14.37
N SER A 75 11.24 7.23 -13.07
CA SER A 75 10.49 8.33 -12.44
C SER A 75 10.95 8.67 -11.03
N GLU A 76 12.11 8.17 -10.60
CA GLU A 76 12.65 8.40 -9.24
C GLU A 76 12.85 9.88 -8.91
N PHE A 77 13.27 10.69 -9.89
CA PHE A 77 13.61 12.11 -9.66
C PHE A 77 12.53 13.09 -10.12
N ILE A 78 11.29 12.63 -10.34
CA ILE A 78 10.15 13.52 -10.60
C ILE A 78 9.86 14.37 -9.36
N SER A 79 9.65 15.67 -9.56
CA SER A 79 9.50 16.64 -8.46
C SER A 79 8.23 16.47 -7.63
N TYR A 80 7.21 15.78 -8.16
CA TYR A 80 5.95 15.52 -7.49
C TYR A 80 5.97 14.15 -6.80
N PRO A 81 5.33 14.00 -5.62
CA PRO A 81 5.26 12.72 -4.91
C PRO A 81 4.46 11.69 -5.71
N ILE A 82 5.02 10.50 -5.85
CA ILE A 82 4.42 9.33 -6.50
C ILE A 82 4.10 8.31 -5.40
N SER A 83 2.80 8.13 -5.15
CA SER A 83 2.29 7.15 -4.20
C SER A 83 1.77 5.91 -4.93
N LEU A 84 2.04 4.73 -4.36
CA LEU A 84 1.52 3.46 -4.84
C LEU A 84 0.53 2.90 -3.80
N TRP A 85 -0.64 2.46 -4.24
CA TRP A 85 -1.61 1.77 -3.39
C TRP A 85 -1.19 0.31 -3.28
N ILE A 86 -0.79 -0.11 -2.08
CA ILE A 86 -0.23 -1.45 -1.85
C ILE A 86 -1.08 -2.23 -0.84
N GLU A 87 -1.04 -3.55 -0.97
CA GLU A 87 -1.64 -4.47 -0.02
C GLU A 87 -0.63 -4.80 1.09
N LYS A 88 -1.05 -4.72 2.36
CA LYS A 88 -0.27 -5.13 3.52
C LYS A 88 -1.00 -6.23 4.27
N THR A 89 -0.34 -7.37 4.43
CA THR A 89 -0.78 -8.45 5.31
C THR A 89 -0.20 -8.24 6.71
N THR A 90 -1.06 -8.07 7.71
CA THR A 90 -0.67 -8.04 9.13
C THR A 90 -1.25 -9.24 9.86
N GLU A 91 -0.43 -9.97 10.62
CA GLU A 91 -0.91 -11.03 11.51
C GLU A 91 -1.34 -10.41 12.84
N LYS A 92 -2.62 -10.54 13.19
CA LYS A 92 -3.12 -10.22 14.54
C LYS A 92 -3.39 -11.51 15.29
N GLU A 93 -2.87 -11.59 16.51
CA GLU A 93 -3.23 -12.62 17.47
C GLU A 93 -4.48 -12.16 18.22
N ILE A 94 -5.60 -12.88 18.09
CA ILE A 94 -6.80 -12.63 18.88
C ILE A 94 -6.83 -13.66 20.02
N PRO A 95 -7.14 -13.27 21.27
CA PRO A 95 -7.48 -14.21 22.34
C PRO A 95 -8.70 -15.06 21.93
N ASP A 96 -8.68 -16.36 22.23
CA ASP A 96 -9.84 -17.23 22.00
C ASP A 96 -10.93 -16.90 23.04
N ASP A 97 -12.06 -16.33 22.58
CA ASP A 97 -13.25 -16.02 23.40
C ASP A 97 -14.21 -17.25 23.46
N GLU A 98 -13.69 -18.48 23.43
CA GLU A 98 -14.50 -19.71 23.59
C GLU A 98 -14.59 -20.18 25.06
N ASP A 99 -14.02 -19.45 26.02
CA ASP A 99 -14.01 -19.79 27.46
C ASP A 99 -15.03 -19.01 28.33
N GLU A 100 -15.96 -18.24 27.73
CA GLU A 100 -17.00 -17.49 28.49
C GLU A 100 -18.32 -18.26 28.65
N GLU A 101 -18.55 -19.38 27.94
CA GLU A 101 -19.81 -20.15 28.08
C GLU A 101 -19.76 -21.26 29.16
N ASP A 102 -18.58 -21.72 29.60
CA ASP A 102 -18.46 -22.84 30.57
C ASP A 102 -18.38 -22.41 32.06
N LYS A 103 -18.58 -21.13 32.39
CA LYS A 103 -18.59 -20.63 33.79
C LYS A 103 -19.99 -20.42 34.40
N LYS A 104 -21.06 -20.86 33.75
CA LYS A 104 -22.44 -20.70 34.27
C LYS A 104 -23.04 -21.92 34.97
N ASP A 105 -22.35 -23.06 34.99
CA ASP A 105 -22.93 -24.32 35.50
C ASP A 105 -22.33 -24.85 36.83
N GLU A 106 -21.51 -24.07 37.55
CA GLU A 106 -20.98 -24.45 38.89
C GLU A 106 -21.32 -23.46 40.02
N GLU A 107 -22.44 -22.72 39.95
CA GLU A 107 -22.88 -21.85 41.07
C GLU A 107 -24.05 -22.42 41.90
N ASP A 108 -24.32 -23.72 41.82
CA ASP A 108 -25.41 -24.36 42.55
C ASP A 108 -24.95 -25.67 43.25
N LYS A 109 -24.12 -25.55 44.29
CA LYS A 109 -24.14 -26.42 45.48
C LYS A 109 -23.14 -26.03 46.59
N LYS A 110 -23.74 -25.76 47.76
CA LYS A 110 -23.25 -25.92 49.16
C LYS A 110 -22.47 -24.78 49.82
N ASP A 111 -23.24 -23.97 50.54
CA ASP A 111 -22.92 -23.46 51.88
C ASP A 111 -22.72 -24.62 52.88
N GLU A 112 -21.59 -24.66 53.60
CA GLU A 112 -21.48 -24.74 55.07
C GLU A 112 -20.02 -24.95 55.53
N GLU A 113 -19.58 -24.05 56.43
CA GLU A 113 -18.56 -24.17 57.49
C GLU A 113 -17.10 -24.60 57.18
N GLY A 114 -16.16 -23.69 57.49
CA GLY A 114 -15.03 -24.03 58.37
C GLY A 114 -13.59 -24.05 57.82
N ASN A 115 -12.82 -23.00 58.16
CA ASN A 115 -11.47 -23.04 58.75
C ASN A 115 -10.22 -23.63 58.00
N VAL A 116 -9.23 -22.74 57.78
CA VAL A 116 -7.73 -22.90 57.90
C VAL A 116 -6.87 -23.55 56.79
N GLU A 117 -5.84 -22.76 56.39
CA GLU A 117 -4.44 -22.99 55.93
C GLU A 117 -4.05 -24.00 54.82
N ASP A 118 -3.16 -23.45 53.96
CA ASP A 118 -1.97 -24.01 53.30
C ASP A 118 -2.03 -24.84 52.00
N VAL A 119 -1.33 -24.27 50.98
CA VAL A 119 -0.35 -24.87 50.05
C VAL A 119 -0.85 -25.96 49.07
N ASP A 120 -0.83 -25.68 47.76
CA ASP A 120 0.26 -26.17 46.90
C ASP A 120 0.29 -25.53 45.50
N GLU A 121 1.50 -25.19 45.06
CA GLU A 121 1.82 -24.71 43.73
C GLU A 121 1.88 -25.91 42.76
N GLU A 122 0.95 -26.05 41.81
CA GLU A 122 1.24 -26.78 40.57
C GLU A 122 0.95 -25.91 39.34
N LYS A 123 2.07 -25.47 38.75
CA LYS A 123 2.18 -24.83 37.45
C LYS A 123 1.90 -25.85 36.35
N ASP A 124 0.67 -25.89 35.85
CA ASP A 124 0.43 -26.33 34.47
C ASP A 124 0.09 -25.12 33.60
N LYS A 125 1.11 -24.73 32.82
CA LYS A 125 1.00 -23.74 31.76
C LYS A 125 0.13 -24.31 30.64
N GLU A 126 -1.17 -24.08 30.70
CA GLU A 126 -1.99 -24.08 29.50
C GLU A 126 -1.59 -22.87 28.65
N GLU A 127 -0.68 -23.10 27.70
CA GLU A 127 -0.45 -22.20 26.58
C GLU A 127 -1.77 -22.06 25.81
N LYS A 128 -2.52 -20.99 26.13
CA LYS A 128 -3.66 -20.51 25.35
C LYS A 128 -3.31 -20.56 23.86
N LYS A 129 -3.98 -21.44 23.10
CA LYS A 129 -3.82 -21.54 21.65
C LYS A 129 -4.30 -20.25 21.01
N LYS A 130 -3.37 -19.35 20.67
CA LYS A 130 -3.70 -18.12 19.95
C LYS A 130 -3.98 -18.44 18.49
N LYS A 131 -5.20 -18.16 18.01
CA LYS A 131 -5.55 -18.21 16.59
C LYS A 131 -4.94 -16.99 15.90
N LYS A 132 -4.07 -17.20 14.90
CA LYS A 132 -3.49 -16.14 14.08
C LYS A 132 -4.41 -15.83 12.91
N ILE A 133 -4.98 -14.62 12.86
CA ILE A 133 -5.77 -14.16 11.72
C ILE A 133 -4.89 -13.25 10.86
N LYS A 134 -4.90 -13.50 9.54
CA LYS A 134 -4.26 -12.63 8.54
C LYS A 134 -5.25 -11.54 8.15
N GLU A 135 -4.94 -10.29 8.49
CA GLU A 135 -5.70 -9.13 8.07
C GLU A 135 -5.02 -8.50 6.85
N ILE A 136 -5.79 -8.32 5.77
CA ILE A 136 -5.34 -7.65 4.55
C ILE A 136 -5.82 -6.19 4.60
N SER A 137 -4.87 -5.27 4.67
CA SER A 137 -5.12 -3.82 4.66
C SER A 137 -4.52 -3.21 3.39
N HIS A 138 -4.99 -2.03 3.00
CA HIS A 138 -4.42 -1.29 1.89
C HIS A 138 -4.00 0.11 2.33
N GLU A 139 -2.86 0.58 1.83
CA GLU A 139 -2.35 1.91 2.14
C GLU A 139 -1.58 2.54 0.97
N TRP A 140 -1.48 3.87 1.00
CA TRP A 140 -0.64 4.62 0.07
C TRP A 140 0.81 4.64 0.56
N SER A 141 1.72 4.15 -0.26
CA SER A 141 3.17 4.18 -0.01
C SER A 141 3.88 5.17 -0.95
N LEU A 142 4.59 6.15 -0.38
CA LEU A 142 5.41 7.08 -1.17
C LEU A 142 6.66 6.37 -1.70
N VAL A 143 6.81 6.30 -3.03
CA VAL A 143 7.87 5.52 -3.68
C VAL A 143 9.10 6.37 -4.02
N ASN A 144 8.92 7.56 -4.61
CA ASN A 144 10.02 8.42 -5.07
C ASN A 144 10.53 9.38 -3.96
N LYS A 145 11.06 8.81 -2.87
CA LYS A 145 11.50 9.60 -1.71
C LYS A 145 12.76 10.45 -1.96
N GLN A 146 13.62 10.01 -2.87
CA GLN A 146 14.90 10.65 -3.14
C GLN A 146 14.74 11.85 -4.06
N LYS A 147 15.20 13.02 -3.61
CA LYS A 147 15.18 14.24 -4.43
C LYS A 147 16.48 14.38 -5.23
N PRO A 148 16.41 14.91 -6.46
CA PRO A 148 17.60 15.16 -7.26
C PRO A 148 18.44 16.30 -6.67
N ILE A 149 19.70 16.02 -6.34
CA ILE A 149 20.60 17.02 -5.75
C ILE A 149 21.07 18.07 -6.77
N TRP A 150 21.12 17.73 -8.07
CA TRP A 150 21.56 18.64 -9.14
C TRP A 150 20.62 19.82 -9.41
N THR A 151 19.45 19.84 -8.77
CA THR A 151 18.51 20.97 -8.86
C THR A 151 18.79 22.06 -7.81
N ARG A 152 19.61 21.75 -6.79
CA ARG A 152 20.05 22.68 -5.75
C ARG A 152 21.36 23.37 -6.16
N LYS A 153 21.69 24.48 -5.49
CA LYS A 153 22.97 25.16 -5.71
C LYS A 153 24.12 24.29 -5.18
N PRO A 154 25.26 24.18 -5.89
CA PRO A 154 26.39 23.37 -5.43
C PRO A 154 26.91 23.73 -4.03
N GLU A 155 26.84 25.00 -3.66
CA GLU A 155 27.27 25.50 -2.34
C GLU A 155 26.41 25.01 -1.18
N GLU A 156 25.15 24.63 -1.45
CA GLU A 156 24.20 24.14 -0.45
C GLU A 156 24.26 22.61 -0.30
N ILE A 157 25.07 21.92 -1.10
CA ILE A 157 25.16 20.46 -1.13
C ILE A 157 26.40 20.03 -0.33
N THR A 158 26.18 19.33 0.78
CA THR A 158 27.30 18.81 1.57
C THR A 158 27.88 17.55 0.93
N LYS A 159 29.13 17.21 1.27
CA LYS A 159 29.75 15.94 0.84
C LYS A 159 28.96 14.71 1.31
N GLU A 160 28.35 14.80 2.50
CA GLU A 160 27.51 13.75 3.05
C GLU A 160 26.23 13.55 2.23
N GLU A 161 25.57 14.64 1.81
CA GLU A 161 24.40 14.57 0.92
C GLU A 161 24.76 13.98 -0.45
N CYS A 162 25.92 14.37 -1.00
CA CYS A 162 26.44 13.79 -2.24
C CYS A 162 26.75 12.29 -2.10
N GLY A 163 27.39 11.89 -0.98
CA GLY A 163 27.70 10.50 -0.67
C GLY A 163 26.46 9.65 -0.48
N ALA A 164 25.45 10.14 0.25
CA ALA A 164 24.18 9.47 0.42
C ALA A 164 23.45 9.29 -0.91
N PHE A 165 23.47 10.33 -1.77
CA PHE A 165 22.88 10.30 -3.10
C PHE A 165 23.58 9.28 -4.03
N TYR A 166 24.91 9.21 -3.97
CA TYR A 166 25.70 8.23 -4.71
C TYR A 166 25.30 6.81 -4.29
N LYS A 167 25.35 6.49 -2.99
CA LYS A 167 25.02 5.16 -2.46
C LYS A 167 23.62 4.70 -2.84
N SER A 168 22.64 5.60 -2.79
CA SER A 168 21.26 5.25 -3.13
C SER A 168 21.03 5.08 -4.64
N LEU A 169 21.78 5.80 -5.48
CA LEU A 169 21.73 5.65 -6.94
C LEU A 169 22.41 4.35 -7.41
N THR A 170 23.58 4.01 -6.85
CA THR A 170 24.40 2.88 -7.29
C THR A 170 24.13 1.59 -6.52
N ASN A 171 23.43 1.67 -5.38
CA ASN A 171 23.36 0.62 -4.34
C ASN A 171 24.76 0.19 -3.86
N ASP A 172 25.74 1.09 -3.93
CA ASP A 172 27.10 0.89 -3.42
C ASP A 172 27.15 1.19 -1.91
N TRP A 173 28.03 0.49 -1.21
CA TRP A 173 28.27 0.67 0.22
C TRP A 173 29.43 1.66 0.46
N GLU A 174 30.32 1.81 -0.52
CA GLU A 174 31.48 2.68 -0.48
C GLU A 174 31.11 4.14 -0.78
N GLU A 175 32.00 5.05 -0.39
CA GLU A 175 31.88 6.47 -0.75
C GLU A 175 32.44 6.73 -2.15
N HIS A 176 31.92 7.77 -2.82
CA HIS A 176 32.45 8.22 -4.10
C HIS A 176 33.87 8.77 -3.91
N LEU A 177 34.76 8.47 -4.86
CA LEU A 177 36.17 8.87 -4.80
C LEU A 177 36.38 10.38 -4.95
N ALA A 178 35.57 11.04 -5.79
CA ALA A 178 35.63 12.47 -6.07
C ALA A 178 34.30 12.97 -6.64
#